data_AF-J3CQK0-F1
#
_entry.id   AF-J3CQK0-F1
#
_cell.length_a   1.000
_cell.length_b   1.000
_cell.length_c   1.000
_cell.angle_alpha   90.00
_cell.angle_beta   90.00
_cell.angle_gamma   90.00
#
_symmetry.space_group_name_H-M   'P 1'
#
loop_
_entity.id
_entity.type
_entity.pdbx_description
1 polymer ?
#
loop_
_entity_poly.entity_id
_entity_poly.type
_entity_poly.pdbx_seq_one_letter_code
_entity_poly.pdbx_strand_id
1 'polypeptide(L)'
;MTEKLDIDHLRQWIGRSTEATDIVTAQLVMGLRATLFQEVGEPKKGDAAPFTVHWCLAQPVFPMSMLGPDGHPTRGGFLPP
;
A
#
# COMPACT_ATOMS: atom_id res chain seq x y z
N MET A 1 -20.99 16.18 22.08
CA MET A 1 -20.01 17.28 21.94
C MET A 1 -18.77 16.67 21.35
N THR A 2 -18.29 17.16 20.20
CA THR A 2 -16.99 16.71 19.67
C THR A 2 -15.93 17.26 20.61
N GLU A 3 -15.11 16.39 21.21
CA GLU A 3 -13.95 16.84 21.97
C GLU A 3 -13.05 17.73 21.10
N LYS A 4 -12.42 18.73 21.73
CA LYS A 4 -11.50 19.63 21.04
C LYS A 4 -10.27 18.82 20.60
N LEU A 5 -9.98 18.84 19.30
CA LEU A 5 -8.85 18.14 18.71
C LEU A 5 -7.52 18.61 19.32
N ASP A 6 -6.72 17.67 19.84
CA ASP A 6 -5.36 17.95 20.33
C ASP A 6 -4.38 17.99 19.14
N ILE A 7 -4.13 19.20 18.64
CA ILE A 7 -3.24 19.42 17.50
C ILE A 7 -1.79 19.05 17.81
N ASP A 8 -1.32 19.29 19.03
CA ASP A 8 0.07 19.02 19.40
C ASP A 8 0.34 17.51 19.43
N HIS A 9 -0.63 16.72 19.87
CA HIS A 9 -0.58 15.27 19.74
C HIS A 9 -0.50 14.82 18.27
N LEU A 10 -1.37 15.34 17.39
CA LEU A 10 -1.38 14.95 15.97
C LEU A 10 -0.10 15.30 15.23
N ARG A 11 0.57 16.39 15.59
CA ARG A 11 1.84 16.80 14.98
C ARG A 11 2.95 15.78 15.19
N GLN A 12 2.84 14.87 16.15
CA GLN A 12 3.84 13.82 16.42
C GLN A 12 4.00 12.79 15.29
N TRP A 13 3.07 12.74 14.32
CA TRP A 13 3.20 11.92 13.12
C TRP A 13 4.03 12.59 12.01
N ILE A 14 4.22 13.91 12.06
CA ILE A 14 5.01 14.62 11.05
C ILE A 14 6.47 14.16 11.12
N GLY A 15 7.04 13.81 9.97
CA GLY A 15 8.43 13.37 9.86
C GLY A 15 8.65 11.89 10.17
N ARG A 16 7.61 11.13 10.54
CA ARG A 16 7.72 9.66 10.61
C ARG A 16 7.78 9.08 9.20
N SER A 17 8.62 8.07 9.02
CA SER A 17 8.73 7.32 7.78
C SER A 17 8.71 5.82 8.06
N THR A 18 8.34 5.06 7.03
CA THR A 18 8.53 3.61 6.97
C THR A 18 9.13 3.30 5.60
N GLU A 19 10.00 2.31 5.55
CA GLU A 19 10.65 1.87 4.33
C GLU A 19 10.43 0.37 4.16
N ALA A 20 10.20 -0.04 2.93
CA ALA A 20 10.00 -1.43 2.56
C ALA A 20 10.56 -1.67 1.16
N THR A 21 10.91 -2.92 0.88
CA THR A 21 11.41 -3.35 -0.43
C THR A 21 10.59 -4.54 -0.88
N ASP A 22 10.37 -4.65 -2.18
CA ASP A 22 9.59 -5.72 -2.78
C ASP A 22 10.18 -6.08 -4.15
N ILE A 23 9.76 -7.22 -4.68
CA ILE A 23 10.21 -7.76 -5.96
C ILE A 23 9.04 -7.70 -6.94
N VAL A 24 9.29 -7.15 -8.14
CA VAL A 24 8.34 -7.28 -9.24
C VAL A 24 8.29 -8.74 -9.69
N THR A 25 7.24 -9.45 -9.28
CA THR A 25 7.01 -10.86 -9.65
C THR A 25 6.19 -10.96 -10.93
N ALA A 26 6.29 -12.11 -11.63
CA ALA A 26 5.46 -12.39 -12.80
C ALA A 26 3.96 -12.31 -12.47
N GLN A 27 3.56 -12.87 -11.32
CA GLN A 27 2.17 -12.87 -10.87
C GLN A 27 1.62 -11.45 -10.65
N LEU A 28 2.41 -10.56 -10.06
CA LEU A 28 2.03 -9.16 -9.87
C LEU A 28 1.82 -8.47 -11.23
N VAL A 29 2.73 -8.70 -12.18
CA VAL A 29 2.61 -8.13 -13.54
C VAL A 29 1.39 -8.68 -14.26
N MET A 30 1.10 -9.99 -14.15
CA MET A 30 -0.11 -10.59 -14.70
C MET A 30 -1.38 -9.93 -14.14
N GLY A 31 -1.45 -9.75 -12.82
CA GLY A 31 -2.56 -9.09 -12.16
C GLY A 31 -2.75 -7.64 -12.64
N LEU A 32 -1.68 -6.86 -12.68
CA LEU A 32 -1.75 -5.46 -13.13
C LEU A 32 -2.14 -5.35 -14.61
N ARG A 33 -1.59 -6.19 -15.49
CA ARG A 33 -1.99 -6.23 -16.92
C ARG A 33 -3.48 -6.52 -17.07
N ALA A 34 -4.00 -7.50 -16.32
CA ALA A 34 -5.42 -7.82 -16.31
C ALA A 34 -6.29 -6.63 -15.85
N THR A 35 -5.89 -5.93 -14.77
CA THR A 35 -6.58 -4.73 -14.27
C THR A 35 -6.59 -3.59 -15.30
N LEU A 36 -5.51 -3.44 -16.07
CA LEU A 36 -5.36 -2.37 -17.05
C LEU A 36 -5.87 -2.73 -18.45
N PHE A 37 -6.64 -3.81 -18.59
CA PHE A 37 -7.15 -4.29 -19.89
C PHE A 37 -6.05 -4.56 -20.93
N GLN A 38 -4.87 -4.97 -20.48
CA GLN A 38 -3.75 -5.38 -21.33
C GLN A 38 -3.78 -6.90 -21.57
N GLU A 39 -3.09 -7.36 -22.60
CA GLU A 39 -2.82 -8.79 -22.77
C GLU A 39 -2.01 -9.31 -21.57
N VAL A 40 -2.56 -10.28 -20.83
CA VAL A 40 -1.95 -10.81 -19.61
C VAL A 40 -0.59 -11.45 -19.91
N GLY A 41 -0.57 -12.37 -20.88
CA GLY A 41 0.62 -13.11 -21.31
C GLY A 41 1.32 -13.88 -20.18
N GLU A 42 2.60 -14.19 -20.41
CA GLU A 42 3.47 -14.89 -19.44
C GLU A 42 4.73 -14.02 -19.17
N PRO A 43 4.65 -13.03 -18.27
CA PRO A 43 5.77 -12.15 -17.96
C PRO A 43 6.97 -12.92 -17.40
N LYS A 44 8.18 -12.58 -17.84
CA LYS A 44 9.44 -13.19 -17.40
C LYS A 44 10.32 -12.17 -16.70
N LYS A 45 11.25 -12.66 -15.88
CA LYS A 45 12.25 -11.80 -15.23
C LYS A 45 13.08 -11.08 -16.30
N GLY A 46 13.14 -9.75 -16.21
CA GLY A 46 13.83 -8.89 -17.18
C GLY A 46 12.90 -8.23 -18.19
N ASP A 47 11.65 -8.71 -18.33
CA ASP A 47 10.65 -8.03 -19.15
C ASP A 47 10.27 -6.68 -18.55
N ALA A 48 9.86 -5.75 -19.41
CA ALA A 48 9.29 -4.49 -18.96
C ALA A 48 7.95 -4.74 -18.25
N ALA A 49 7.84 -4.25 -17.01
CA ALA A 49 6.57 -4.18 -16.30
C ALA A 49 5.73 -2.99 -16.82
N PRO A 50 4.39 -3.05 -16.71
CA PRO A 50 3.53 -1.91 -17.02
C PRO A 50 3.93 -0.66 -16.23
N PHE A 51 3.68 0.52 -16.81
CA PHE A 51 3.74 1.76 -16.03
C PHE A 51 2.81 1.64 -14.81
N THR A 52 3.16 2.35 -13.74
CA THR A 52 2.48 2.34 -12.43
C THR A 52 2.65 1.06 -11.59
N VAL A 53 3.49 0.10 -12.01
CA VAL A 53 3.76 -1.13 -11.22
C VAL A 53 4.19 -0.87 -9.77
N HIS A 54 4.83 0.27 -9.50
CA HIS A 54 5.26 0.67 -8.16
C HIS A 54 4.11 0.86 -7.16
N TRP A 55 2.87 1.07 -7.61
CA TRP A 55 1.69 1.11 -6.73
C TRP A 55 1.28 -0.26 -6.19
N CYS A 56 1.72 -1.35 -6.83
CA CYS A 56 1.44 -2.71 -6.39
C CYS A 56 2.54 -3.28 -5.48
N LEU A 57 3.63 -2.56 -5.28
CA LEU A 57 4.78 -3.02 -4.49
C LEU A 57 4.66 -2.56 -3.03
N ALA A 58 5.27 -3.35 -2.14
CA ALA A 58 5.42 -3.01 -0.73
C ALA A 58 4.09 -2.66 -0.03
N GLN A 59 3.01 -3.33 -0.42
CA GLN A 59 1.72 -3.16 0.22
C GLN A 59 1.81 -3.60 1.69
N PRO A 60 1.31 -2.80 2.66
CA PRO A 60 1.33 -3.17 4.06
C PRO A 60 0.51 -4.44 4.30
N VAL A 61 1.13 -5.44 4.93
CA VAL A 61 0.45 -6.70 5.28
C VAL A 61 0.10 -6.69 6.76
N PHE A 62 -1.20 -6.70 7.04
CA PHE A 62 -1.72 -6.70 8.41
C PHE A 62 -2.77 -7.82 8.59
N PRO A 63 -2.86 -8.42 9.79
CA PRO A 63 -3.96 -9.32 10.11
C PRO A 63 -5.31 -8.62 9.94
N MET A 64 -6.34 -9.37 9.51
CA MET A 64 -7.69 -8.80 9.31
C MET A 64 -8.26 -8.16 10.59
N SER A 65 -7.90 -8.65 11.77
CA SER A 65 -8.27 -8.06 13.06
C SER A 65 -7.66 -6.67 13.32
N MET A 66 -6.70 -6.25 12.50
CA MET A 66 -6.03 -4.96 12.55
C MET A 66 -6.35 -4.07 11.33
N LEU A 67 -7.37 -4.43 10.55
CA LEU A 67 -7.83 -3.63 9.42
C LEU A 67 -9.12 -2.88 9.77
N GLY A 68 -9.26 -1.67 9.25
CA GLY A 68 -10.50 -0.90 9.27
C GLY A 68 -11.51 -1.41 8.22
N PRO A 69 -12.74 -0.88 8.21
CA PRO A 69 -13.77 -1.25 7.23
C PRO A 69 -13.39 -1.00 5.76
N ASP A 70 -12.40 -0.14 5.51
CA ASP A 70 -11.85 0.18 4.19
C ASP A 70 -10.63 -0.67 3.81
N GLY A 71 -10.21 -1.58 4.70
CA GLY A 71 -9.05 -2.46 4.50
C GLY A 71 -7.70 -1.82 4.84
N HIS A 72 -7.66 -0.57 5.28
CA HIS A 72 -6.40 0.04 5.76
C HIS A 72 -6.05 -0.45 7.17
N PRO A 73 -4.76 -0.46 7.53
CA PRO A 73 -4.35 -0.73 8.90
C PRO A 73 -5.01 0.25 9.89
N THR A 74 -5.34 -0.22 11.09
CA THR A 74 -5.92 0.62 12.14
C THR A 74 -5.05 1.87 12.38
N ARG A 75 -5.72 3.00 12.55
CA ARG A 75 -5.11 4.30 12.86
C ARG A 75 -4.39 4.28 14.21
N GLY A 76 -3.50 5.25 14.43
CA GLY A 76 -2.65 5.35 15.61
C GLY A 76 -1.31 4.62 15.49
N GLY A 77 -1.13 3.81 14.44
CA GLY A 77 0.16 3.26 14.02
C GLY A 77 0.90 4.22 13.08
N PHE A 78 1.11 3.78 11.84
CA PHE A 78 1.67 4.64 10.79
C PHE A 78 0.74 5.80 10.45
N LEU A 79 -0.57 5.54 10.34
CA LEU A 79 -1.57 6.57 10.14
C LEU A 79 -1.88 7.28 11.47
N PRO A 80 -2.12 8.60 11.47
CA PRO A 80 -2.60 9.32 12.64
C PRO A 80 -3.98 8.81 13.09
N PRO A 81 -4.34 8.97 14.39
CA PRO A 81 -5.62 8.51 14.97
C PRO A 81 -6.86 9.11 14.30
#